data_AF-A0AAD6SZX4-F1
#
_entry.id   AF-A0AAD6SZX4-F1
#
_cell.length_a   1.000
_cell.length_b   1.000
_cell.length_c   1.000
_cell.angle_alpha   90.00
_cell.angle_beta   90.00
_cell.angle_gamma   90.00
#
_symmetry.space_group_name_H-M   'P 1'
#
loop_
_entity.id
_entity.type
_entity.pdbx_description
1 polymer ?
#
loop_
_entity_poly.entity_id
_entity_poly.type
_entity_poly.pdbx_seq_one_letter_code
_entity_poly.pdbx_strand_id
1 'polypeptide(L)' 'MQISDSQALVDFVYPGISSDPPPPPDYFLNRMILAPRNLDVSEVNEDVLGRMAGEQRTYYSADQMV' A
#
# COMPACT_ATOMS: atom_id res chain seq x y z
N MET A 1 -9.63 -18.29 9.17
CA MET A 1 -9.96 -17.35 8.07
C MET A 1 -8.88 -17.52 7.02
N GLN A 2 -9.24 -17.89 5.79
CA GLN A 2 -8.31 -18.02 4.67
C GLN A 2 -8.74 -17.03 3.60
N ILE A 3 -7.81 -16.21 3.14
CA ILE A 3 -8.00 -15.27 2.04
C ILE A 3 -7.15 -15.78 0.89
N SER A 4 -7.77 -16.05 -0.25
CA SER A 4 -7.12 -16.67 -1.42
C SER A 4 -6.71 -15.66 -2.48
N ASP A 5 -7.09 -14.39 -2.30
CA ASP A 5 -6.96 -13.32 -3.27
C ASP A 5 -6.28 -12.11 -2.61
N SER A 6 -5.31 -11.52 -3.30
CA SER A 6 -4.51 -10.40 -2.77
C SER A 6 -5.34 -9.13 -2.61
N GLN A 7 -6.30 -8.89 -3.50
CA GLN A 7 -7.20 -7.75 -3.43
C GLN A 7 -8.09 -7.83 -2.19
N ALA A 8 -8.68 -9.01 -1.95
CA ALA A 8 -9.46 -9.28 -0.76
C ALA A 8 -8.63 -9.15 0.54
N LEU A 9 -7.33 -9.45 0.50
CA LEU A 9 -6.44 -9.26 1.66
C LEU A 9 -6.23 -7.77 1.94
N VAL A 10 -5.98 -6.97 0.91
CA VAL A 10 -5.84 -5.51 1.02
C VAL A 10 -7.12 -4.88 1.55
N ASP A 11 -8.29 -5.28 1.04
CA ASP A 11 -9.58 -4.77 1.51
C ASP A 11 -9.86 -5.15 2.98
N PHE A 12 -9.44 -6.35 3.39
CA PHE A 12 -9.58 -6.80 4.78
C PHE A 12 -8.67 -6.02 5.73
N VAL A 13 -7.41 -5.78 5.34
CA VAL A 13 -6.43 -5.07 6.18
C VAL A 13 -6.68 -3.57 6.17
N TYR A 14 -7.07 -2.99 5.02
CA TYR A 14 -7.27 -1.55 4.82
C TYR A 14 -8.67 -1.21 4.27
N PRO A 15 -9.76 -1.50 5.01
CA PRO A 15 -11.14 -1.31 4.52
C PRO A 15 -11.53 0.14 4.20
N GLY A 16 -10.72 1.12 4.58
CA GLY A 16 -10.96 2.55 4.36
C GLY A 16 -9.91 3.22 3.48
N ILE A 17 -9.10 2.45 2.75
CA ILE A 17 -7.97 3.00 1.98
C ILE A 17 -8.40 4.02 0.91
N SER A 18 -9.56 3.81 0.31
CA SER A 18 -10.13 4.68 -0.72
C SER A 18 -11.15 5.69 -0.18
N SER A 19 -11.16 5.95 1.13
CA SER A 19 -12.09 6.93 1.69
C SER A 19 -11.76 8.35 1.22
N ASP A 20 -12.78 9.17 1.04
CA ASP A 20 -12.67 10.61 0.83
C ASP A 20 -13.49 11.32 1.92
N PRO A 21 -12.86 12.03 2.89
CA PRO A 21 -11.44 12.34 2.97
C PRO A 21 -10.55 11.11 3.25
N PRO A 22 -9.25 11.16 2.88
CA PRO A 22 -8.32 10.07 3.12
C PRO A 22 -8.17 9.77 4.63
N PRO A 23 -7.85 8.52 4.99
CA PRO A 23 -7.68 8.14 6.37
C PRO A 23 -6.51 8.90 7.02
N PRO A 24 -6.52 9.07 8.36
CA PRO A 24 -5.47 9.82 9.04
C PRO A 24 -4.10 9.10 8.95
N PRO A 25 -2.96 9.81 9.11
CA PRO A 25 -1.64 9.23 8.90
C PRO A 25 -1.31 8.00 9.76
N ASP A 26 -1.93 7.89 10.93
CA ASP A 26 -1.78 6.78 11.87
C ASP A 26 -2.55 5.51 11.47
N TYR A 27 -3.42 5.59 10.46
CA TYR A 27 -4.24 4.48 9.97
C TYR A 27 -3.43 3.22 9.64
N PHE A 28 -2.24 3.39 9.07
CA PHE A 28 -1.37 2.29 8.64
C PHE A 28 -0.44 1.76 9.75
N LEU A 29 -0.25 2.48 10.86
CA LEU A 29 0.81 2.17 11.84
C LEU A 29 0.68 0.77 12.47
N ASN A 30 -0.55 0.27 12.64
CA ASN A 30 -0.82 -1.04 13.26
C ASN A 30 -1.33 -2.08 12.26
N ARG A 31 -1.08 -1.87 10.96
CA ARG A 31 -1.57 -2.71 9.87
C ARG A 31 -0.41 -2.97 8.90
N MET A 32 -0.02 -4.23 8.74
CA MET A 32 1.03 -4.62 7.81
C MET A 32 0.66 -5.88 7.06
N ILE A 33 0.96 -5.88 5.76
CA ILE A 33 0.95 -7.08 4.91
C ILE A 33 2.42 -7.46 4.70
N LEU A 34 2.77 -8.69 5.06
CA LEU A 34 4.12 -9.21 4.88
C LEU A 34 4.12 -10.22 3.73
N ALA A 35 5.14 -10.14 2.88
CA ALA A 35 5.35 -11.10 1.79
C ALA A 35 6.79 -11.62 1.81
N PRO A 36 7.05 -12.85 1.34
CA PRO A 36 8.34 -13.50 1.46
C PRO A 36 9.41 -12.96 0.49
N ARG A 37 9.02 -12.32 -0.61
CA ARG A 37 9.94 -11.76 -1.62
C ARG A 37 9.67 -10.28 -1.82
N ASN A 38 10.73 -9.53 -2.12
CA ASN A 38 10.60 -8.10 -2.43
C ASN A 38 9.76 -7.81 -3.68
N LEU A 39 9.73 -8.74 -4.66
CA LEU A 39 8.86 -8.62 -5.82
C LEU A 39 7.38 -8.61 -5.39
N ASP A 40 6.99 -9.59 -4.57
CA ASP A 40 5.65 -9.70 -4.02
C ASP A 40 5.29 -8.48 -3.14
N VAL A 41 6.25 -7.95 -2.37
CA VAL A 41 6.09 -6.69 -1.60
C VAL A 41 5.85 -5.51 -2.53
N SER A 42 6.59 -5.40 -3.64
CA SER A 42 6.44 -4.31 -4.62
C SER A 42 5.05 -4.34 -5.25
N GLU A 43 4.59 -5.51 -5.69
CA GLU A 43 3.26 -5.69 -6.30
C GLU A 43 2.14 -5.29 -5.33
N VAL A 44 2.23 -5.72 -4.05
CA VAL A 44 1.25 -5.33 -3.03
C VAL A 44 1.29 -3.83 -2.75
N ASN A 45 2.48 -3.23 -2.65
CA ASN A 45 2.61 -1.79 -2.40
C ASN A 45 2.05 -0.96 -3.55
N GLU A 46 2.28 -1.36 -4.80
CA GLU A 46 1.72 -0.70 -5.99
C GLU A 46 0.18 -0.76 -6.00
N ASP A 47 -0.40 -1.91 -5.68
CA ASP A 47 -1.87 -2.06 -5.58
C ASP A 47 -2.45 -1.17 -4.47
N VAL A 48 -1.85 -1.20 -3.29
CA VAL A 48 -2.25 -0.38 -2.13
C VAL A 48 -2.17 1.11 -2.47
N LEU A 49 -1.07 1.54 -3.09
CA LEU A 49 -0.86 2.94 -3.46
C LEU A 49 -1.89 3.41 -4.51
N GLY A 50 -2.23 2.56 -5.48
CA GLY A 50 -3.23 2.88 -6.51
C GLY A 50 -4.65 3.06 -5.98
N ARG A 51 -4.94 2.55 -4.78
CA ARG A 51 -6.26 2.67 -4.13
C ARG A 51 -6.38 3.87 -3.18
N MET A 52 -5.27 4.48 -2.79
CA MET A 52 -5.27 5.65 -1.91
C MET A 52 -5.91 6.86 -2.60
N ALA A 53 -6.76 7.58 -1.89
CA ALA A 53 -7.32 8.84 -2.40
C ALA A 53 -6.23 9.93 -2.50
N GLY A 54 -6.25 10.70 -3.59
CA GLY A 54 -5.34 11.83 -3.80
C GLY A 54 -4.52 11.75 -5.10
N GLU A 55 -3.51 12.62 -5.21
CA GLU A 55 -2.61 12.68 -6.37
C GLU A 55 -1.36 11.81 -6.15
N GLN A 56 -1.05 10.95 -7.12
CA GLN A 56 0.19 10.19 -7.12
C GLN A 56 1.38 11.08 -7.51
N ARG A 57 2.49 10.97 -6.75
CA ARG A 57 3.74 11.68 -7.04
C ARG A 57 4.94 10.74 -6.97
N THR A 58 5.81 10.83 -7.96
CA THR A 58 7.07 10.09 -8.00
C THR A 58 8.22 11.00 -7.56
N TYR A 59 8.98 10.57 -6.56
CA TYR A 59 10.18 11.26 -6.09
C TYR A 59 11.41 10.50 -6.56
N TYR A 60 12.29 11.16 -7.30
CA TYR A 60 13.53 10.56 -7.78
C TYR A 60 14.61 10.62 -6.68
N SER A 61 15.45 9.58 -6.60
CA SER A 61 16.58 9.59 -5.65
C SER A 61 17.51 10.77 -5.96
N ALA A 62 18.05 11.37 -4.90
CA ALA A 62 19.06 12.43 -4.99
C ALA A 62 20.48 11.88 -5.18
N ASP A 63 20.64 10.54 -5.28
CA ASP A 63 21.95 9.93 -5.47
C ASP A 63 22.54 10.33 -6.82
N GLN A 64 23.69 11.00 -6.78
CA GLN A 64 24.54 11.22 -7.95
C GLN A 64 25.61 10.12 -7.99
N MET A 65 25.72 9.41 -9.10
CA MET A 65 26.91 8.60 -9.38
C MET A 65 28.04 9.57 -9.71
N VAL A 66 28.91 9.84 -8.72
CA VAL A 66 30.16 10.60 -8.90
C VAL A 66 31.27 9.66 -9.34
#